data_AF-A0A0N4VF23-F1
#
_entry.id   AF-A0A0N4VF23-F1
#
_cell.length_a   1.000
_cell.length_b   1.000
_cell.length_c   1.000
_cell.angle_alpha   90.00
_cell.angle_beta   90.00
_cell.angle_gamma   90.00
#
_symmetry.space_group_name_H-M   'P 1'
#
loop_
_entity.id
_entity.type
_entity.pdbx_description
1 polymer ?
#
loop_
_entity_poly.entity_id
_entity_poly.type
_entity_poly.pdbx_seq_one_letter_code
_entity_poly.pdbx_strand_id
1 'polypeptide(L)'
;MILAEHDADIAIENKDKVDMWSFGTVIWELLVKQELYINLSSYQLALKAQADTLAAPLPDDLPPEVEKLLESCFNTNPAQRPTFEQIVKIFFSLRNSQSFKRIGDDEWDQLVSSWNSFAKKMMKEEKEKMDEMVKQESVNDTTSDTYNTLINFIIAILTACIQEDDNDGCSSDGTFYVD
;
A
#
# COMPACT_ATOMS: atom_id res chain seq x y z
N MET A 1 4.57 -32.83 -7.94
CA MET A 1 5.51 -31.99 -8.70
C MET A 1 4.79 -30.72 -9.16
N ILE A 2 3.67 -30.83 -9.88
CA ILE A 2 2.83 -29.68 -10.29
C ILE A 2 2.35 -28.81 -9.11
N LEU A 3 1.96 -29.41 -7.97
CA LEU A 3 1.51 -28.65 -6.79
C LEU A 3 2.62 -27.78 -6.16
N ALA A 4 3.87 -28.23 -6.19
CA ALA A 4 4.99 -27.49 -5.58
C ALA A 4 5.48 -26.33 -6.45
N GLU A 5 5.27 -26.41 -7.77
CA GLU A 5 5.56 -25.33 -8.70
C GLU A 5 4.50 -24.22 -8.57
N HIS A 6 3.22 -24.60 -8.48
CA HIS A 6 2.12 -23.65 -8.27
C HIS A 6 2.22 -22.90 -6.93
N ASP A 7 2.55 -23.58 -5.83
CA ASP A 7 2.76 -22.95 -4.52
C ASP A 7 3.94 -21.94 -4.54
N ALA A 8 4.98 -22.23 -5.33
CA ALA A 8 6.13 -21.35 -5.48
C ALA A 8 5.80 -20.10 -6.29
N ASP A 9 5.01 -20.24 -7.36
CA ASP A 9 4.56 -19.13 -8.20
C ASP A 9 3.64 -18.17 -7.40
N ILE A 10 2.70 -18.71 -6.62
CA ILE A 10 1.84 -17.92 -5.72
C ILE A 10 2.67 -17.18 -4.65
N ALA A 11 3.69 -17.82 -4.09
CA ALA A 11 4.55 -17.20 -3.11
C ALA A 11 5.43 -16.08 -3.72
N ILE A 12 5.89 -16.25 -4.96
CA ILE A 12 6.65 -15.24 -5.70
C ILE A 12 5.74 -14.06 -6.04
N GLU A 13 4.52 -14.31 -6.52
CA GLU A 13 3.56 -13.24 -6.84
C GLU A 13 3.18 -12.42 -5.60
N ASN A 14 2.85 -13.08 -4.49
CA ASN A 14 2.57 -12.39 -3.23
C ASN A 14 3.77 -11.57 -2.74
N LYS A 15 4.99 -12.09 -2.92
CA LYS A 15 6.21 -11.34 -2.59
C LYS A 15 6.32 -10.08 -3.45
N ASP A 16 6.12 -10.18 -4.76
CA ASP A 16 6.18 -9.02 -5.64
C ASP A 16 5.17 -7.95 -5.21
N LYS A 17 3.95 -8.34 -4.82
CA LYS A 17 2.95 -7.37 -4.31
C LYS A 17 3.33 -6.74 -2.97
N VAL A 18 4.05 -7.45 -2.10
CA VAL A 18 4.60 -6.89 -0.85
C VAL A 18 5.77 -5.95 -1.14
N ASP A 19 6.63 -6.28 -2.10
CA ASP A 19 7.72 -5.44 -2.56
C ASP A 19 7.20 -4.11 -3.12
N MET A 20 6.02 -4.10 -3.75
CA MET A 20 5.37 -2.87 -4.24
C MET A 20 4.89 -1.93 -3.14
N TRP A 21 4.35 -2.46 -2.05
CA TRP A 21 4.01 -1.65 -0.88
C TRP A 21 5.27 -0.99 -0.31
N SER A 22 6.33 -1.79 -0.16
CA SER A 22 7.61 -1.33 0.38
C SER A 22 8.28 -0.30 -0.55
N PHE A 23 8.16 -0.49 -1.86
CA PHE A 23 8.59 0.50 -2.86
C PHE A 23 7.82 1.82 -2.73
N GLY A 24 6.49 1.76 -2.58
CA GLY A 24 5.65 2.93 -2.32
C GLY A 24 6.09 3.69 -1.07
N THR A 25 6.40 2.98 0.02
CA THR A 25 6.97 3.57 1.24
C THR A 25 8.23 4.36 0.93
N VAL A 26 9.21 3.76 0.24
CA VAL A 26 10.48 4.44 -0.10
C VAL A 26 10.24 5.69 -0.95
N ILE A 27 9.36 5.63 -1.96
CA ILE A 27 9.06 6.80 -2.79
C ILE A 27 8.43 7.91 -1.96
N TRP A 28 7.47 7.57 -1.09
CA TRP A 28 6.85 8.52 -0.19
C TRP A 28 7.88 9.19 0.73
N GLU A 29 8.75 8.40 1.37
CA GLU A 29 9.81 8.90 2.27
C GLU A 29 10.79 9.83 1.55
N LEU A 30 11.14 9.51 0.30
CA LEU A 30 12.02 10.33 -0.52
C LEU A 30 11.39 11.67 -0.90
N LEU A 31 10.08 11.70 -1.17
CA LEU A 31 9.31 12.89 -1.54
C LEU A 31 9.15 13.85 -0.37
N VAL A 32 8.67 13.35 0.77
CA VAL A 32 8.33 14.21 1.92
C VAL A 32 9.50 14.36 2.90
N LYS A 33 10.60 13.62 2.72
CA LYS A 33 11.78 13.59 3.60
C LYS A 33 11.44 13.24 5.04
N GLN A 34 10.52 12.30 5.25
CA GLN A 34 10.14 11.76 6.56
C GLN A 34 10.15 10.24 6.52
N GLU A 35 10.29 9.61 7.68
CA GLU A 35 10.24 8.14 7.81
C GLU A 35 8.82 7.70 8.14
N LEU A 36 8.29 6.80 7.32
CA LEU A 36 6.92 6.30 7.48
C LEU A 36 6.89 5.30 8.65
N TYR A 37 5.89 5.41 9.52
CA TYR A 37 5.65 4.49 10.65
C TYR A 37 6.64 4.50 11.82
N ILE A 38 7.75 5.26 11.79
CA ILE A 38 8.80 5.25 12.84
C ILE A 38 8.28 5.41 14.28
N ASN A 39 7.18 6.15 14.47
CA ASN A 39 6.63 6.43 15.79
C ASN A 39 5.45 5.52 16.19
N LEU A 40 5.19 4.45 15.44
CA LEU A 40 4.11 3.51 15.71
C LEU A 40 4.66 2.16 16.17
N SER A 41 4.01 1.55 17.15
CA SER A 41 4.31 0.17 17.56
C SER A 41 3.74 -0.84 16.57
N SER A 42 4.28 -2.07 16.57
CA SER A 42 3.74 -3.18 15.75
C SER A 42 2.25 -3.43 15.99
N TYR A 43 1.77 -3.22 17.22
CA TYR A 43 0.35 -3.33 17.54
C TYR A 43 -0.47 -2.23 16.84
N GLN A 44 -0.03 -0.99 16.93
CA GLN A 44 -0.70 0.14 16.26
C GLN A 44 -0.70 -0.02 14.73
N LEU A 45 0.36 -0.58 14.14
CA LEU A 45 0.39 -0.90 12.72
C LEU A 45 -0.63 -1.98 12.35
N ALA A 46 -0.74 -3.03 13.16
CA ALA A 46 -1.75 -4.08 12.93
C ALA A 46 -3.18 -3.52 13.03
N LEU A 47 -3.45 -2.64 14.01
CA LEU A 47 -4.73 -1.94 14.12
C LEU A 47 -5.02 -1.06 12.89
N LYS A 48 -4.04 -0.29 12.42
CA LYS A 48 -4.19 0.53 11.20
C LYS A 48 -4.47 -0.34 9.98
N ALA A 49 -3.78 -1.47 9.87
CA ALA A 49 -3.94 -2.40 8.76
C ALA A 49 -5.31 -3.10 8.78
N GLN A 50 -5.81 -3.49 9.96
CA GLN A 50 -7.17 -4.00 10.11
C GLN A 50 -8.23 -2.95 9.75
N ALA A 51 -7.99 -1.69 10.11
CA ALA A 51 -8.91 -0.58 9.82
C ALA A 51 -8.79 -0.04 8.38
N ASP A 52 -7.94 -0.63 7.54
CA ASP A 52 -7.66 -0.18 6.17
C ASP A 52 -7.14 1.27 6.07
N THR A 53 -6.37 1.69 7.09
CA THR A 53 -5.80 3.05 7.22
C THR A 53 -4.27 3.05 7.24
N LEU A 54 -3.64 1.96 6.77
CA LEU A 54 -2.19 1.81 6.78
C LEU A 54 -1.48 2.65 5.69
N ALA A 55 -2.18 2.96 4.59
CA ALA A 55 -1.63 3.73 3.47
C ALA A 55 -1.05 5.08 3.93
N ALA A 56 0.04 5.52 3.29
CA ALA A 56 0.68 6.77 3.64
C ALA A 56 -0.22 7.97 3.27
N PRO A 57 -0.28 9.03 4.09
CA PRO A 57 -1.04 10.23 3.76
C PRO A 57 -0.38 10.98 2.60
N LEU A 58 -1.17 11.41 1.61
CA LEU A 58 -0.70 12.12 0.41
C LEU A 58 -1.08 13.61 0.49
N PRO A 59 -0.12 14.54 0.24
CA PRO A 59 -0.44 15.96 0.04
C PRO A 59 -1.31 16.20 -1.20
N ASP A 60 -2.25 17.15 -1.12
CA ASP A 60 -3.18 17.49 -2.21
C ASP A 60 -2.50 18.14 -3.44
N ASP A 61 -1.30 18.67 -3.27
CA ASP A 61 -0.51 19.38 -4.29
C ASP A 61 0.59 18.51 -4.92
N LEU A 62 0.51 17.18 -4.74
CA LEU A 62 1.36 16.25 -5.48
C LEU A 62 1.05 16.28 -6.99
N PRO A 63 2.06 16.09 -7.85
CA PRO A 63 1.80 15.83 -9.26
C PRO A 63 0.86 14.61 -9.43
N PRO A 64 -0.21 14.70 -10.23
CA PRO A 64 -1.23 13.64 -10.33
C PRO A 64 -0.67 12.27 -10.72
N GLU A 65 0.42 12.24 -11.49
CA GLU A 65 1.07 11.00 -11.88
C GLU A 65 1.84 10.35 -10.72
N VAL A 66 2.34 11.13 -9.76
CA VAL A 66 2.99 10.64 -8.54
C VAL A 66 1.95 10.17 -7.53
N GLU A 67 0.87 10.93 -7.36
CA GLU A 67 -0.28 10.55 -6.53
C GLU A 67 -0.81 9.17 -6.94
N LYS A 68 -1.15 9.00 -8.23
CA LYS A 68 -1.63 7.72 -8.76
C LYS A 68 -0.66 6.57 -8.57
N LEU A 69 0.64 6.83 -8.69
CA LEU A 69 1.67 5.81 -8.45
C LEU A 69 1.62 5.35 -6.99
N LEU A 70 1.60 6.29 -6.04
CA LEU A 70 1.55 5.99 -4.61
C LEU A 70 0.24 5.31 -4.20
N GLU A 71 -0.90 5.78 -4.70
CA GLU A 71 -2.21 5.14 -4.49
C GLU A 71 -2.21 3.69 -4.99
N SER A 72 -1.61 3.43 -6.15
CA SER A 72 -1.52 2.08 -6.71
C SER A 72 -0.59 1.20 -5.87
N CYS A 73 0.54 1.73 -5.39
CA CYS A 73 1.45 0.98 -4.51
C CYS A 73 0.82 0.65 -3.15
N PHE A 74 0.05 1.57 -2.59
CA PHE A 74 -0.66 1.40 -1.32
C PHE A 74 -2.07 0.82 -1.47
N ASN A 75 -2.38 0.20 -2.62
CA ASN A 75 -3.67 -0.45 -2.78
C ASN A 75 -3.83 -1.61 -1.80
N THR A 76 -5.01 -1.66 -1.20
CA THR A 76 -5.36 -2.60 -0.14
C THR A 76 -5.56 -3.99 -0.72
N ASN A 77 -6.03 -4.07 -1.97
CA ASN A 77 -5.99 -5.27 -2.79
C ASN A 77 -4.58 -5.47 -3.41
N PRO A 78 -3.83 -6.53 -3.04
CA PRO A 78 -2.51 -6.81 -3.58
C PRO A 78 -2.48 -6.98 -5.11
N ALA A 79 -3.52 -7.56 -5.71
CA ALA A 79 -3.60 -7.77 -7.16
C ALA A 79 -3.62 -6.45 -7.95
N GLN A 80 -4.16 -5.39 -7.33
CA GLN A 80 -4.22 -4.05 -7.93
C GLN A 80 -2.91 -3.27 -7.80
N ARG A 81 -1.94 -3.78 -7.05
CA ARG A 81 -0.61 -3.16 -6.97
C ARG A 81 0.14 -3.37 -8.28
N PRO A 82 0.87 -2.35 -8.76
CA PRO A 82 1.53 -2.39 -10.05
C PRO A 82 2.66 -3.42 -10.06
N THR A 83 3.15 -3.82 -11.22
CA THR A 83 4.42 -4.56 -11.33
C THR A 83 5.58 -3.58 -11.51
N PHE A 84 6.82 -4.01 -11.27
CA PHE A 84 7.99 -3.18 -11.60
C PHE A 84 8.03 -2.75 -13.08
N GLU A 85 7.56 -3.60 -14.00
CA GLU A 85 7.47 -3.23 -15.42
C GLU A 85 6.50 -2.07 -15.64
N GLN A 86 5.34 -2.09 -14.96
CA GLN A 86 4.36 -1.00 -15.00
C GLN A 86 4.92 0.28 -14.37
N ILE A 87 5.62 0.16 -13.23
CA ILE A 87 6.31 1.28 -12.57
C ILE A 87 7.32 1.95 -13.52
N VAL A 88 8.13 1.17 -14.24
CA VAL A 88 9.09 1.72 -15.21
C VAL A 88 8.37 2.50 -16.32
N LYS A 89 7.23 2.01 -16.81
CA LYS A 89 6.41 2.72 -17.81
C LYS A 89 5.83 4.02 -17.26
N ILE A 90 5.39 4.02 -15.99
CA ILE A 90 4.91 5.22 -15.29
C ILE A 90 6.05 6.24 -15.16
N PHE A 91 7.23 5.85 -14.69
CA PHE A 91 8.39 6.74 -14.59
C PHE A 91 8.84 7.29 -15.94
N PHE A 92 8.81 6.48 -16.99
CA PHE A 92 9.11 6.95 -18.34
C PHE A 92 8.11 8.02 -18.78
N SER A 93 6.83 7.83 -18.47
CA SER A 93 5.75 8.79 -18.77
C SER A 93 5.91 10.07 -17.95
N LEU A 94 6.18 9.97 -16.65
CA LEU A 94 6.49 11.07 -15.72
C LEU A 94 7.68 11.90 -16.21
N ARG A 95 8.79 11.26 -16.58
CA ARG A 95 9.97 11.93 -17.13
C ARG A 95 9.64 12.69 -18.42
N ASN A 96 8.71 12.17 -19.20
CA ASN A 96 8.30 12.78 -20.46
C ASN A 96 7.18 13.82 -20.29
N SER A 97 6.45 13.79 -19.19
CA SER A 97 5.46 14.81 -18.85
C SER A 97 6.17 16.12 -18.48
N GLN A 98 5.49 17.23 -18.72
CA GLN A 98 6.02 18.57 -18.40
C GLN A 98 5.92 18.87 -16.89
N SER A 99 5.25 18.00 -16.13
CA SER A 99 4.93 18.16 -14.70
C SER A 99 6.19 18.26 -13.83
N PHE A 100 7.24 17.49 -14.14
CA PHE A 100 8.51 17.49 -13.39
C PHE A 100 9.62 18.33 -14.05
N LYS A 101 9.53 18.60 -15.36
CA LYS A 101 10.62 19.20 -16.16
C LYS A 101 10.79 20.72 -15.99
N ARG A 102 9.91 21.38 -15.25
CA ARG A 102 9.84 22.86 -15.18
C ARG A 102 9.90 23.47 -13.79
N ILE A 103 9.88 22.65 -12.74
CA ILE A 103 9.96 23.16 -11.38
C ILE A 103 11.41 23.62 -11.16
N GLY A 104 11.59 24.93 -10.93
CA GLY A 104 12.90 25.50 -10.61
C GLY A 104 13.34 25.10 -9.20
N ASP A 105 14.64 25.16 -8.92
CA ASP A 105 15.20 24.71 -7.62
C ASP A 105 14.51 25.40 -6.42
N ASP A 106 14.24 26.71 -6.50
CA ASP A 106 13.57 27.46 -5.43
C ASP A 106 12.08 27.07 -5.24
N GLU A 107 11.42 26.63 -6.30
CA GLU A 107 10.03 26.15 -6.27
C GLU A 107 9.98 24.72 -5.70
N TRP A 108 10.96 23.90 -6.05
CA TRP A 108 11.16 22.56 -5.49
C TRP A 108 11.34 22.60 -3.98
N ASP A 109 12.20 23.48 -3.48
CA ASP A 109 12.46 23.59 -2.03
C ASP A 109 11.20 24.00 -1.26
N GLN A 110 10.38 24.89 -1.84
CA GLN A 110 9.10 25.30 -1.25
C GLN A 110 8.10 24.14 -1.22
N LEU A 111 7.97 23.39 -2.31
CA LEU A 111 7.08 22.22 -2.39
C LEU A 111 7.52 21.12 -1.41
N VAL A 112 8.80 20.76 -1.40
CA VAL A 112 9.34 19.74 -0.48
C VAL A 112 9.16 20.18 0.98
N SER A 113 9.36 21.46 1.28
CA SER A 113 9.11 22.01 2.62
C SER A 113 7.62 21.92 3.00
N SER A 114 6.73 22.24 2.06
CA SER A 114 5.28 22.10 2.23
C SER A 114 4.91 20.65 2.55
N TRP A 115 5.30 19.70 1.69
CA TRP A 115 5.02 18.27 1.87
C TRP A 115 5.62 17.69 3.14
N ASN A 116 6.84 18.10 3.51
CA ASN A 116 7.46 17.69 4.76
C ASN A 116 6.64 18.13 5.97
N SER A 117 6.16 19.39 5.95
CA SER A 117 5.34 19.94 7.04
C SER A 117 3.98 19.25 7.14
N PHE A 118 3.36 18.94 5.99
CA PHE A 118 2.13 18.15 5.90
C PHE A 118 2.32 16.76 6.51
N ALA A 119 3.35 16.03 6.07
CA ALA A 119 3.63 14.68 6.54
C ALA A 119 3.87 14.65 8.06
N LYS A 120 4.64 15.60 8.60
CA LYS A 120 4.85 15.74 10.05
C LYS A 120 3.55 15.94 10.82
N LYS A 121 2.68 16.83 10.31
CA LYS A 121 1.40 17.11 10.93
C LYS A 121 0.52 15.86 10.94
N MET A 122 0.33 15.23 9.78
CA MET A 122 -0.52 14.05 9.63
C MET A 122 -0.03 12.88 10.50
N MET A 123 1.26 12.55 10.45
CA MET A 123 1.81 11.46 11.26
C MET A 123 1.67 11.70 12.77
N LYS A 124 1.78 12.97 13.20
CA LYS A 124 1.58 13.34 14.61
C LYS A 124 0.11 13.14 15.01
N GLU A 125 -0.83 13.64 14.22
CA GLU A 125 -2.26 13.48 14.46
C GLU A 125 -2.67 12.01 14.48
N GLU A 126 -2.16 11.21 13.54
CA GLU A 126 -2.40 9.76 13.52
C GLU A 126 -1.84 9.06 14.74
N LYS A 127 -0.61 9.40 15.16
CA LYS A 127 -0.02 8.82 16.37
C LYS A 127 -0.86 9.13 17.60
N GLU A 128 -1.27 10.37 17.78
CA GLU A 128 -2.09 10.80 18.92
C GLU A 128 -3.42 10.05 18.96
N LYS A 129 -4.09 9.92 17.81
CA LYS A 129 -5.32 9.13 17.67
C LYS A 129 -5.11 7.66 18.04
N MET A 130 -4.02 7.05 17.57
CA MET A 130 -3.69 5.66 17.89
C MET A 130 -3.36 5.47 19.38
N ASP A 131 -2.62 6.39 19.99
CA ASP A 131 -2.31 6.36 21.42
C ASP A 131 -3.58 6.50 22.27
N GLU A 132 -4.58 7.28 21.82
CA GLU A 132 -5.89 7.39 22.46
C GLU A 132 -6.72 6.10 22.35
N MET A 133 -6.78 5.49 21.16
CA MET A 133 -7.46 4.22 20.94
C MET A 133 -6.91 3.12 21.86
N VAL A 134 -5.58 3.00 21.94
CA VAL A 134 -4.91 2.01 22.82
C VAL A 134 -5.20 2.28 24.30
N LYS A 135 -5.27 3.55 24.73
CA LYS A 135 -5.63 3.89 26.12
C LYS A 135 -7.06 3.48 26.46
N GLN A 136 -8.02 3.71 25.57
CA GLN A 136 -9.41 3.29 25.77
C GLN A 136 -9.54 1.78 25.86
N GLU A 137 -8.73 1.06 25.08
CA GLU A 137 -8.65 -0.39 25.10
C GLU A 137 -8.14 -0.91 26.46
N SER A 138 -7.10 -0.31 27.05
CA SER A 138 -6.54 -0.72 28.35
C SER A 138 -7.49 -0.67 29.56
N VAL A 139 -8.65 -0.01 29.45
CA VAL A 139 -9.67 0.08 30.51
C VAL A 139 -10.68 -1.08 30.42
N ASN A 140 -10.83 -1.71 29.26
CA ASN A 140 -11.65 -2.91 29.04
C ASN A 140 -10.69 -4.10 28.89
N ASP A 141 -10.52 -4.93 29.91
CA ASP A 141 -9.50 -6.00 30.00
C ASP A 141 -9.25 -6.77 28.67
N THR A 142 -8.13 -6.47 27.98
CA THR A 142 -7.98 -6.56 26.51
C THR A 142 -6.84 -7.42 26.00
N THR A 143 -6.22 -8.25 26.85
CA THR A 143 -5.17 -9.16 26.37
C THR A 143 -5.75 -10.14 25.34
N SER A 144 -6.94 -10.71 25.61
CA SER A 144 -7.66 -11.58 24.67
C SER A 144 -8.05 -10.86 23.38
N ASP A 145 -8.56 -9.64 23.47
CA ASP A 145 -9.07 -8.91 22.30
C ASP A 145 -7.96 -8.36 21.41
N THR A 146 -6.80 -7.99 21.98
CA THR A 146 -5.58 -7.64 21.23
C THR A 146 -5.08 -8.87 20.46
N TYR A 147 -4.95 -10.03 21.11
CA TYR A 147 -4.54 -11.26 20.42
C TYR A 147 -5.54 -11.69 19.36
N ASN A 148 -6.84 -11.63 19.66
CA ASN A 148 -7.89 -11.94 18.68
C ASN A 148 -7.85 -10.97 17.50
N THR A 149 -7.55 -9.70 17.72
CA THR A 149 -7.37 -8.70 16.66
C THR A 149 -6.15 -9.00 15.81
N LEU A 150 -5.01 -9.31 16.42
CA LEU A 150 -3.81 -9.74 15.70
C LEU A 150 -4.02 -11.05 14.94
N ILE A 151 -4.73 -12.01 15.53
CA ILE A 151 -5.09 -13.28 14.89
C ILE A 151 -6.02 -13.02 13.72
N ASN A 152 -7.05 -12.21 13.88
CA ASN A 152 -7.97 -11.84 12.81
C ASN A 152 -7.26 -11.10 11.68
N PHE A 153 -6.28 -10.25 12.00
CA PHE A 153 -5.45 -9.58 11.01
C PHE A 153 -4.57 -10.56 10.24
N ILE A 154 -3.89 -11.48 10.93
CA ILE A 154 -3.11 -12.55 10.29
C ILE A 154 -4.03 -13.41 9.40
N ILE A 155 -5.21 -13.79 9.88
CA ILE A 155 -6.22 -14.51 9.09
C ILE A 155 -6.64 -13.70 7.88
N ALA A 156 -6.87 -12.39 8.01
CA ALA A 156 -7.27 -11.53 6.90
C ALA A 156 -6.17 -11.42 5.83
N ILE A 157 -4.90 -11.25 6.22
CA ILE A 157 -3.77 -11.28 5.30
C ILE A 157 -3.72 -12.63 4.58
N LEU A 158 -3.76 -13.72 5.34
CA LEU A 158 -3.70 -15.07 4.77
C LEU A 158 -4.90 -15.36 3.84
N THR A 159 -6.09 -14.83 4.16
CA THR A 159 -7.30 -14.99 3.34
C THR A 159 -7.25 -14.15 2.07
N ALA A 160 -6.75 -12.91 2.15
CA ALA A 160 -6.57 -12.04 0.98
C ALA A 160 -5.52 -12.59 0.01
N CYS A 161 -4.50 -13.29 0.52
CA CYS A 161 -3.53 -14.03 -0.30
C CYS A 161 -4.10 -15.30 -0.97
N ILE A 162 -5.33 -15.73 -0.63
CA ILE A 162 -5.98 -16.93 -1.17
C ILE A 162 -7.12 -16.57 -2.16
N GLN A 163 -7.47 -15.29 -2.34
CA GLN A 163 -8.52 -14.88 -3.29
C GLN A 163 -8.02 -14.74 -4.74
N GLU A 164 -7.43 -15.80 -5.27
CA GLU A 164 -7.38 -16.12 -6.70
C GLU A 164 -7.55 -17.65 -6.74
N ASP A 165 -8.76 -18.19 -6.90
CA ASP A 165 -9.18 -18.78 -8.18
C ASP A 165 -10.60 -19.40 -8.04
N ASP A 166 -11.67 -18.62 -8.20
CA ASP A 166 -13.03 -19.20 -8.33
C ASP A 166 -13.93 -18.33 -9.23
N ASN A 167 -13.37 -17.75 -10.30
CA ASN A 167 -14.21 -17.16 -11.35
C ASN A 167 -13.72 -17.48 -12.77
N ASP A 168 -13.38 -18.75 -13.02
CA ASP A 168 -13.53 -19.31 -14.35
C ASP A 168 -15.01 -19.69 -14.55
N GLY A 169 -15.80 -18.66 -14.87
CA GLY A 169 -17.14 -18.80 -15.42
C GLY A 169 -17.07 -19.55 -16.75
N CYS A 170 -17.09 -20.86 -16.69
CA CYS A 170 -17.28 -21.71 -17.85
C CYS A 170 -18.74 -21.56 -18.31
N SER A 171 -18.96 -20.69 -19.30
CA SER A 171 -20.21 -20.61 -20.05
C SER A 171 -19.99 -20.04 -21.46
N SER A 172 -20.52 -20.79 -22.44
CA SER A 172 -20.56 -20.60 -23.90
C SER A 172 -19.19 -20.66 -24.61
N ASP A 173 -18.97 -21.51 -25.62
CA ASP A 173 -19.87 -21.82 -26.72
C ASP A 173 -19.71 -23.25 -27.26
N GLY A 174 -20.86 -23.81 -27.67
CA GLY A 174 -20.93 -24.99 -28.51
C GLY A 174 -20.76 -24.64 -29.99
N THR A 175 -20.19 -25.60 -30.72
CA THR A 175 -20.35 -25.87 -32.17
C THR A 175 -19.86 -24.82 -33.18
N PHE A 176 -18.87 -25.16 -34.01
CA PHE A 176 -19.10 -25.50 -35.44
C PHE A 176 -17.86 -26.12 -36.12
N TYR A 177 -18.10 -26.95 -37.14
CA TYR A 177 -17.18 -27.67 -38.04
C TYR A 177 -16.16 -26.77 -38.78
N VAL A 178 -15.06 -27.34 -39.31
CA VAL A 178 -14.79 -27.59 -40.76
C VAL A 178 -13.44 -28.32 -40.98
N ASP A 179 -13.53 -29.39 -41.79
CA ASP A 179 -12.54 -30.18 -42.57
C ASP A 179 -11.21 -30.68 -41.99
#